data_AF-A0AA86L2K7-F1
#
_entry.id   AF-A0AA86L2K7-F1
#
_cell.length_a   1.000
_cell.length_b   1.000
_cell.length_c   1.000
_cell.angle_alpha   90.00
_cell.angle_beta   90.00
_cell.angle_gamma   90.00
#
_symmetry.space_group_name_H-M   'P 1'
#
loop_
_entity.id
_entity.type
_entity.pdbx_description
1 polymer ?
#
loop_
_entity_poly.entity_id
_entity_poly.type
_entity_poly.pdbx_seq_one_letter_code
_entity_poly.pdbx_strand_id
1 'polypeptide(L)'
;MSRPQPKVDTRDDSSGNGAVPGFVARFMDKRGLVDVERVADAFRMTKGQLAETAGLGAATISKADRRTAPRTQTRVTEVLEIISRVRDWAGGEAQAMAWYRSQSIPALDGRTPEALVKSGKAGDVRDYLDHLALGGFA
;
A
#
# COMPACT_ATOMS: atom_id res chain seq x y z
N MET A 1 -27.71 6.39 -8.14
CA MET A 1 -26.99 5.57 -7.14
C MET A 1 -25.76 6.36 -6.70
N SER A 2 -25.79 6.87 -5.47
CA SER A 2 -24.89 7.92 -4.96
C SER A 2 -23.48 7.41 -4.69
N ARG A 3 -22.49 8.15 -5.20
CA ARG A 3 -21.08 8.04 -4.78
C ARG A 3 -20.96 8.56 -3.34
N PRO A 4 -20.32 7.83 -2.40
CA PRO A 4 -19.86 8.46 -1.17
C PRO A 4 -18.69 9.38 -1.52
N GLN A 5 -18.92 10.69 -1.37
CA GLN A 5 -17.87 11.71 -1.42
C GLN A 5 -17.10 11.70 -0.08
N PRO A 6 -15.77 11.90 -0.09
CA PRO A 6 -15.01 12.09 1.14
C PRO A 6 -15.52 13.35 1.86
N LYS A 7 -15.79 13.23 3.16
CA LYS A 7 -16.13 14.37 4.01
C LYS A 7 -14.91 15.27 4.11
N VAL A 8 -15.01 16.47 3.56
CA VAL A 8 -14.14 17.60 3.91
C VAL A 8 -14.52 17.98 5.33
N ASP A 9 -13.67 17.63 6.29
CA ASP A 9 -13.72 18.22 7.63
C ASP A 9 -12.54 19.16 7.76
N THR A 10 -12.85 20.45 7.88
CA THR A 10 -11.87 21.53 7.93
C THR A 10 -11.55 21.85 9.38
N ARG A 11 -10.27 21.58 9.74
CA ARG A 11 -9.44 22.08 10.87
C ARG A 11 -8.97 20.98 11.80
N ASP A 12 -7.73 20.56 11.64
CA ASP A 12 -6.67 21.04 12.53
C ASP A 12 -5.30 20.98 11.83
N ASP A 13 -4.48 21.98 12.11
CA ASP A 13 -3.13 22.15 11.55
C ASP A 13 -2.19 21.07 12.10
N SER A 14 -1.59 20.29 11.20
CA SER A 14 -0.35 19.58 11.49
C SER A 14 0.44 19.43 10.20
N SER A 15 1.35 20.39 10.03
CA SER A 15 2.46 20.33 9.08
C SER A 15 3.23 19.02 9.21
N GLY A 16 3.43 18.30 8.10
CA GLY A 16 4.21 17.06 8.13
C GLY A 16 4.35 16.34 6.79
N ASN A 17 4.94 17.00 5.80
CA ASN A 17 5.91 16.47 4.81
C ASN A 17 5.69 15.08 4.15
N GLY A 18 5.80 15.05 2.82
CA GLY A 18 5.57 13.87 1.96
C GLY A 18 6.33 12.60 2.35
N ALA A 19 5.68 11.46 2.09
CA ALA A 19 6.20 10.09 2.26
C ALA A 19 6.92 9.86 3.60
N VAL A 20 6.17 9.69 4.69
CA VAL A 20 6.74 9.46 6.01
C VAL A 20 7.61 8.19 5.99
N PRO A 21 8.95 8.30 6.19
CA PRO A 21 9.86 7.15 6.27
C PRO A 21 9.46 6.17 7.38
N GLY A 22 8.69 6.63 8.38
CA GLY A 22 8.31 5.88 9.57
C GLY A 22 7.34 4.72 9.34
N PHE A 23 6.41 4.80 8.37
CA PHE A 23 5.42 3.72 8.23
C PHE A 23 6.05 2.43 7.73
N VAL A 24 6.82 2.50 6.64
CA VAL A 24 7.49 1.31 6.09
C VAL A 24 8.59 0.85 7.06
N ALA A 25 9.34 1.78 7.66
CA ALA A 25 10.41 1.46 8.59
C ALA A 25 9.96 0.63 9.80
N ARG A 26 8.71 0.78 10.30
CA ARG A 26 8.19 -0.04 11.41
C ARG A 26 8.15 -1.55 11.08
N PHE A 27 8.12 -1.87 9.79
CA PHE A 27 8.11 -3.24 9.29
C PHE A 27 9.48 -3.76 8.91
N MET A 28 10.52 -2.93 8.96
CA MET A 28 11.88 -3.37 8.65
C MET A 28 12.52 -4.10 9.84
N ASP A 29 13.38 -5.06 9.53
CA ASP A 29 14.28 -5.70 10.47
C ASP A 29 15.61 -4.93 10.57
N LYS A 30 16.51 -5.39 11.45
CA LYS A 30 17.84 -4.79 11.64
C LYS A 30 18.75 -4.84 10.40
N ARG A 31 18.38 -5.62 9.37
CA ARG A 31 19.11 -5.76 8.11
C ARG A 31 18.54 -4.85 7.02
N GLY A 32 17.50 -4.08 7.31
CA GLY A 32 16.80 -3.22 6.35
C GLY A 32 15.84 -3.99 5.45
N LEU A 33 15.49 -5.24 5.79
CA LEU A 33 14.52 -6.04 5.04
C LEU A 33 13.14 -5.94 5.71
N VAL A 34 12.09 -5.94 4.91
CA VAL A 34 10.72 -6.01 5.40
C VAL A 34 10.46 -7.38 6.03
N ASP A 35 10.07 -7.37 7.30
CA ASP A 35 9.57 -8.49 8.07
C ASP A 35 8.13 -8.81 7.60
N VAL A 36 8.06 -9.74 6.65
CA VAL A 36 6.80 -10.16 6.02
C VAL A 36 5.80 -10.74 7.04
N GLU A 37 6.29 -11.32 8.13
CA GLU A 37 5.41 -11.89 9.17
C GLU A 37 4.73 -10.76 9.95
N ARG A 38 5.50 -9.75 10.34
CA ARG A 38 4.96 -8.54 10.98
C ARG A 38 3.95 -7.81 10.10
N VAL A 39 4.17 -7.76 8.78
CA VAL A 39 3.22 -7.17 7.83
C VAL A 39 1.92 -7.98 7.80
N ALA A 40 2.02 -9.31 7.70
CA ALA A 40 0.85 -10.19 7.67
C ALA A 40 0.01 -10.03 8.95
N ASP A 41 0.66 -9.99 10.11
CA ASP A 41 0.00 -9.82 11.40
C ASP A 41 -0.69 -8.46 11.53
N ALA A 42 -0.03 -7.37 11.10
CA ALA A 42 -0.59 -6.02 11.17
C ALA A 42 -1.88 -5.87 10.35
N PHE A 43 -1.95 -6.52 9.18
CA PHE A 43 -3.15 -6.51 8.34
C PHE A 43 -4.10 -7.68 8.59
N ARG A 44 -3.83 -8.50 9.61
CA ARG A 44 -4.61 -9.71 9.97
C ARG A 44 -4.79 -10.66 8.78
N MET A 45 -3.73 -10.84 8.01
CA MET A 45 -3.68 -11.71 6.84
C MET A 45 -2.82 -12.93 7.12
N THR A 46 -3.17 -14.05 6.49
CA THR A 46 -2.21 -15.15 6.35
C THR A 46 -1.06 -14.73 5.44
N LYS A 47 0.10 -15.39 5.56
CA LYS A 47 1.24 -15.21 4.65
C LYS A 47 0.86 -15.43 3.17
N GLY A 48 -0.07 -16.36 2.91
CA GLY A 48 -0.59 -16.64 1.57
C GLY A 48 -1.43 -15.48 1.02
N GLN A 49 -2.33 -14.92 1.84
CA GLN A 49 -3.12 -13.74 1.46
C GLN A 49 -2.24 -12.50 1.23
N LEU A 50 -1.22 -12.30 2.06
CA LEU A 50 -0.26 -11.22 1.83
C LEU A 50 0.52 -11.43 0.53
N ALA A 51 0.94 -12.66 0.23
CA ALA A 51 1.59 -12.98 -1.04
C ALA A 51 0.71 -12.61 -2.22
N GLU A 52 -0.54 -13.05 -2.20
CA GLU A 52 -1.50 -12.73 -3.23
C GLU A 52 -1.71 -11.22 -3.39
N THR A 53 -1.92 -10.51 -2.28
CA THR A 53 -2.08 -9.05 -2.23
C THR A 53 -0.91 -8.31 -2.86
N ALA A 54 0.31 -8.85 -2.71
CA ALA A 54 1.55 -8.31 -3.28
C ALA A 54 1.90 -8.86 -4.68
N GLY A 55 1.05 -9.69 -5.29
CA GLY A 55 1.31 -10.29 -6.61
C GLY A 55 2.44 -11.32 -6.62
N LEU A 56 2.63 -12.00 -5.50
CA LEU A 56 3.57 -13.10 -5.31
C LEU A 56 2.79 -14.42 -5.28
N GLY A 57 3.37 -15.49 -5.82
CA GLY A 57 2.79 -16.83 -5.65
C GLY A 57 2.82 -17.23 -4.17
N ALA A 58 1.75 -17.83 -3.64
CA ALA A 58 1.63 -18.19 -2.22
C ALA A 58 2.82 -19.01 -1.68
N ALA A 59 3.42 -19.88 -2.52
CA ALA A 59 4.62 -20.68 -2.20
C ALA A 59 5.92 -19.85 -2.06
N THR A 60 5.89 -18.56 -2.40
CA THR A 60 7.04 -17.65 -2.37
C THR A 60 7.28 -17.10 -0.97
N ILE A 61 6.26 -17.03 -0.11
CA ILE A 61 6.41 -16.50 1.26
C ILE A 61 6.60 -17.61 2.30
N SER A 62 6.41 -18.87 1.90
CA SER A 62 6.45 -20.03 2.81
C SER A 62 7.83 -20.32 3.40
N LYS A 63 8.91 -20.13 2.62
CA LYS A 63 10.30 -20.42 3.06
C LYS A 63 11.06 -19.13 3.38
N ALA A 64 11.89 -19.17 4.43
CA ALA A 64 12.65 -18.02 4.91
C ALA A 64 13.50 -17.35 3.82
N ASP A 65 14.24 -18.13 3.03
CA ASP A 65 15.10 -17.62 1.95
C ASP A 65 14.31 -16.91 0.83
N ARG A 66 13.06 -17.29 0.62
CA ARG A 66 12.20 -16.66 -0.39
C ARG A 66 11.53 -15.39 0.12
N ARG A 67 11.41 -15.22 1.44
CA ARG A 67 10.95 -13.96 2.05
C ARG A 67 11.96 -12.85 1.88
N THR A 68 13.25 -13.15 1.93
CA THR A 68 14.34 -12.18 1.75
C THR A 68 14.73 -11.97 0.29
N ALA A 69 14.15 -12.73 -0.65
CA ALA A 69 14.43 -12.57 -2.08
C ALA A 69 14.09 -11.15 -2.55
N PRO A 70 14.93 -10.52 -3.41
CA PRO A 70 14.74 -9.14 -3.84
C PRO A 70 13.34 -8.85 -4.39
N ARG A 71 12.79 -9.74 -5.23
CA ARG A 71 11.44 -9.59 -5.78
C ARG A 71 10.37 -9.55 -4.70
N THR A 72 10.46 -10.42 -3.69
CA THR A 72 9.51 -10.45 -2.57
C THR A 72 9.57 -9.14 -1.80
N GLN A 73 10.77 -8.68 -1.48
CA GLN A 73 11.01 -7.44 -0.75
C GLN A 73 10.48 -6.22 -1.51
N THR A 74 10.77 -6.11 -2.81
CA THR A 74 10.23 -5.05 -3.67
C THR A 74 8.70 -5.04 -3.66
N ARG A 75 8.06 -6.19 -3.87
CA ARG A 75 6.58 -6.29 -3.93
C ARG A 75 5.91 -5.94 -2.61
N VAL A 76 6.42 -6.43 -1.49
CA VAL A 76 5.84 -6.09 -0.18
C VAL A 76 6.07 -4.61 0.15
N THR A 77 7.23 -4.06 -0.19
CA THR A 77 7.53 -2.63 -0.02
C THR A 77 6.59 -1.76 -0.86
N GLU A 78 6.33 -2.14 -2.11
CA GLU A 78 5.36 -1.47 -2.99
C GLU A 78 3.98 -1.35 -2.36
N VAL A 79 3.46 -2.45 -1.80
CA VAL A 79 2.19 -2.43 -1.08
C VAL A 79 2.25 -1.47 0.10
N LEU A 80 3.28 -1.57 0.95
CA LEU A 80 3.40 -0.72 2.14
C LEU A 80 3.50 0.76 1.80
N GLU A 81 4.20 1.14 0.73
CA GLU A 81 4.30 2.53 0.30
C GLU A 81 2.96 3.07 -0.19
N ILE A 82 2.21 2.29 -0.98
CA ILE A 82 0.86 2.68 -1.42
C ILE A 82 -0.05 2.86 -0.21
N ILE A 83 -0.07 1.90 0.72
CA ILE A 83 -0.85 1.98 1.96
C ILE A 83 -0.44 3.20 2.80
N SER A 84 0.85 3.46 2.92
CA SER A 84 1.37 4.62 3.66
C SER A 84 0.85 5.94 3.10
N ARG A 85 0.75 6.06 1.77
CA ARG A 85 0.28 7.27 1.12
C ARG A 85 -1.22 7.47 1.28
N VAL A 86 -1.98 6.38 1.37
CA VAL A 86 -3.43 6.46 1.43
C VAL A 86 -4.05 6.41 2.82
N ARG A 87 -3.29 6.00 3.83
CA ARG A 87 -3.81 5.79 5.19
C ARG A 87 -4.49 7.01 5.81
N ASP A 88 -3.97 8.22 5.58
CA ASP A 88 -4.44 9.41 6.29
C ASP A 88 -5.84 9.80 5.79
N TRP A 89 -6.02 9.88 4.47
CA TRP A 89 -7.31 10.21 3.85
C TRP A 89 -8.27 9.01 3.74
N ALA A 90 -7.77 7.78 3.80
CA ALA A 90 -8.63 6.59 3.92
C ALA A 90 -9.19 6.39 5.32
N GLY A 91 -8.64 7.06 6.35
CA GLY A 91 -9.08 6.92 7.74
C GLY A 91 -8.48 5.73 8.49
N GLY A 92 -7.28 5.29 8.08
CA GLY A 92 -6.50 4.25 8.76
C GLY A 92 -5.95 3.18 7.85
N GLU A 93 -5.14 2.28 8.44
CA GLU A 93 -4.45 1.20 7.71
C GLU A 93 -5.42 0.14 7.15
N ALA A 94 -6.46 -0.19 7.91
CA ALA A 94 -7.46 -1.17 7.49
C ALA A 94 -8.28 -0.64 6.31
N GLN A 95 -8.65 0.64 6.35
CA GLN A 95 -9.38 1.33 5.30
C GLN A 95 -8.52 1.54 4.06
N ALA A 96 -7.25 1.90 4.23
CA ALA A 96 -6.28 1.95 3.14
C ALA A 96 -6.12 0.58 2.45
N MET A 97 -6.07 -0.50 3.23
CA MET A 97 -5.99 -1.86 2.68
C MET A 97 -7.30 -2.29 1.99
N ALA A 98 -8.45 -1.82 2.47
CA ALA A 98 -9.72 -2.01 1.78
C ALA A 98 -9.71 -1.27 0.44
N TRP A 99 -9.32 0.02 0.43
CA TRP A 99 -9.19 0.85 -0.76
C TRP A 99 -8.23 0.23 -1.79
N TYR A 100 -7.06 -0.24 -1.36
CA TYR A 100 -6.06 -0.90 -2.20
C TYR A 100 -6.64 -2.10 -2.98
N ARG A 101 -7.51 -2.89 -2.33
CA ARG A 101 -8.09 -4.12 -2.91
C ARG A 101 -9.33 -3.87 -3.73
N SER A 102 -10.15 -2.88 -3.37
CA SER A 102 -11.50 -2.71 -3.94
C SER A 102 -11.68 -1.46 -4.80
N GLN A 103 -10.87 -0.42 -4.61
CA GLN A 103 -11.08 0.84 -5.31
C GLN A 103 -10.45 0.82 -6.70
N SER A 104 -11.31 0.82 -7.73
CA SER A 104 -10.90 1.07 -9.10
C SER A 104 -10.40 2.50 -9.28
N ILE A 105 -9.27 2.66 -10.00
CA ILE A 105 -8.72 3.95 -10.41
C ILE A 105 -9.11 4.20 -11.88
N PRO A 106 -10.07 5.10 -12.18
CA PRO A 106 -10.52 5.35 -13.55
C PRO A 106 -9.40 5.80 -14.49
N ALA A 107 -8.42 6.56 -13.99
CA ALA A 107 -7.26 7.01 -14.74
C ALA A 107 -6.30 5.88 -15.15
N LEU A 108 -6.41 4.70 -14.52
CA LEU A 108 -5.56 3.53 -14.75
C LEU A 108 -6.42 2.34 -15.22
N ASP A 109 -7.19 2.56 -16.31
CA ASP A 109 -8.07 1.59 -16.94
C ASP A 109 -9.14 0.98 -16.01
N GLY A 110 -9.52 1.70 -14.95
CA GLY A 110 -10.46 1.21 -13.94
C GLY A 110 -9.94 0.05 -13.09
N ARG A 111 -8.62 -0.20 -13.10
CA ARG A 111 -8.00 -1.27 -12.32
C ARG A 111 -7.81 -0.86 -10.86
N THR A 112 -7.82 -1.85 -9.97
CA THR A 112 -7.47 -1.62 -8.56
C THR A 112 -5.95 -1.50 -8.40
N PRO A 113 -5.47 -0.80 -7.35
CA PRO A 113 -4.07 -0.82 -6.97
C PRO A 113 -3.49 -2.23 -6.86
N GLU A 114 -4.24 -3.15 -6.25
CA GLU A 114 -3.86 -4.56 -6.16
C GLU A 114 -3.63 -5.21 -7.52
N ALA A 115 -4.55 -5.01 -8.46
CA ALA A 115 -4.42 -5.55 -9.81
C ALA A 115 -3.18 -4.97 -10.51
N LEU A 116 -2.89 -3.68 -10.32
CA LEU A 116 -1.74 -3.00 -10.92
C LEU A 116 -0.42 -3.53 -10.34
N VAL A 117 -0.30 -3.66 -9.02
CA VAL A 117 0.86 -4.28 -8.36
C VAL A 117 1.06 -5.72 -8.84
N LYS A 118 -0.01 -6.52 -8.92
CA LYS A 118 0.01 -7.89 -9.48
C LYS A 118 0.59 -7.94 -10.90
N SER A 119 0.31 -6.92 -11.72
CA SER A 119 0.85 -6.80 -13.09
C SER A 119 2.21 -6.08 -13.19
N GLY A 120 2.83 -5.74 -12.07
CA GLY A 120 4.11 -5.04 -12.05
C GLY A 120 4.06 -3.54 -12.31
N LYS A 121 2.87 -2.95 -12.23
CA LYS A 121 2.56 -1.53 -12.47
C LYS A 121 2.36 -0.75 -11.17
N ALA A 122 3.14 -1.07 -10.14
CA ALA A 122 3.06 -0.34 -8.87
C ALA A 122 3.51 1.12 -9.00
N GLY A 123 4.41 1.41 -9.96
CA GLY A 123 4.84 2.77 -10.31
C GLY A 123 3.66 3.64 -10.72
N ASP A 124 2.83 3.17 -11.66
CA ASP A 124 1.65 3.89 -12.16
C ASP A 124 0.70 4.31 -11.02
N VAL A 125 0.51 3.46 -9.99
CA VAL A 125 -0.30 3.79 -8.81
C VAL A 125 0.34 4.90 -7.98
N ARG A 126 1.66 4.81 -7.76
CA ARG A 126 2.40 5.82 -7.00
C ARG A 126 2.37 7.16 -7.72
N ASP A 127 2.63 7.18 -9.01
CA ASP A 127 2.60 8.39 -9.83
C ASP A 127 1.21 9.03 -9.80
N TYR A 128 0.15 8.22 -9.92
CA TYR A 128 -1.22 8.69 -9.76
C TYR A 128 -1.47 9.33 -8.38
N LEU A 129 -1.01 8.69 -7.30
CA LEU A 129 -1.14 9.23 -5.94
C LEU A 129 -0.32 10.50 -5.73
N ASP A 130 0.86 10.60 -6.34
CA ASP A 130 1.70 11.80 -6.29
C ASP A 130 1.02 12.96 -7.03
N HIS A 131 0.42 12.71 -8.19
CA HIS A 131 -0.39 13.71 -8.90
C HIS A 131 -1.62 14.15 -8.09
N LEU A 132 -2.30 13.24 -7.40
CA LEU A 132 -3.40 13.61 -6.50
C LEU A 132 -2.93 14.50 -5.34
N ALA A 133 -1.78 14.20 -4.75
CA ALA A 133 -1.20 15.00 -3.68
C ALA A 133 -0.82 16.41 -4.16
N LEU A 134 -0.36 16.55 -5.40
CA LEU A 134 -0.04 17.85 -6.01
C LEU A 134 -1.28 18.64 -6.42
N GLY A 135 -2.37 17.98 -6.82
CA GLY A 135 -3.62 18.61 -7.25
C GLY A 135 -4.57 19.02 -6.12
N GLY A 136 -4.27 18.67 -4.87
CA GLY A 136 -5.11 18.92 -3.68
C GLY A 136 -4.81 20.19 -2.90
N PHE A 137 -3.88 21.04 -3.37
CA PHE A 137 -3.46 22.28 -2.71
C PHE A 137 -3.72 23.56 -3.52
N ALA A 138 -4.70 23.57 -4.44
CA ALA A 138 -5.10 24.75 -5.19
C ALA A 138 -6.54 25.17 -4.89
#